data_AF-S7TGQ8-F1
#
_entry.id   AF-S7TGQ8-F1
#
_cell.length_a   1.000
_cell.length_b   1.000
_cell.length_c   1.000
_cell.angle_alpha   90.00
_cell.angle_beta   90.00
_cell.angle_gamma   90.00
#
_symmetry.space_group_name_H-M   'P 1'
#
loop_
_entity.id
_entity.type
_entity.pdbx_description
1 polymer ?
#
loop_
_entity_poly.entity_id
_entity_poly.type
_entity_poly.pdbx_seq_one_letter_code
_entity_poly.pdbx_strand_id
1 'polypeptide(L)'
;MIPSPVTEAETRAIPEDIARTDLHKLDYQDISISAEALSIVRAAGRALIERHMHGESARFTPARALAMFLDRIYFNQRTGELLLCADVPAPGICLPIPKGHWGLRRMSREQ
;
A
#
# COMPACT_ATOMS: atom_id res chain seq x y z
N MET A 1 -4.37 38.36 8.42
CA MET A 1 -2.95 37.95 8.30
C MET A 1 -2.60 37.26 9.60
N ILE A 2 -2.25 35.98 9.71
CA ILE A 2 -1.77 34.94 8.79
C ILE A 2 -2.33 33.61 9.33
N PRO A 3 -2.58 32.58 8.50
CA PRO A 3 -2.19 31.24 8.92
C PRO A 3 -1.14 30.67 7.96
N SER A 4 -0.05 30.22 8.57
CA SER A 4 0.99 29.37 7.97
C SER A 4 1.01 28.08 8.79
N PRO A 5 1.68 27.02 8.32
CA PRO A 5 1.13 26.10 7.35
C PRO A 5 0.99 24.71 8.00
N VAL A 6 -0.11 24.02 7.73
CA VAL A 6 -0.29 22.62 8.10
C VAL A 6 0.77 21.77 7.38
N THR A 7 1.75 21.30 8.15
CA THR A 7 2.69 20.24 7.76
C THR A 7 2.41 19.04 8.65
N GLU A 8 1.36 18.31 8.31
CA GLU A 8 1.18 16.95 8.79
C GLU A 8 1.05 16.08 7.55
N ALA A 9 1.97 15.13 7.44
CA ALA A 9 1.89 14.04 6.50
C ALA A 9 0.52 13.37 6.71
N GLU A 10 -0.43 13.78 5.86
CA GLU A 10 -1.83 13.41 5.92
C GLU A 10 -1.87 11.89 5.74
N THR A 11 -1.94 11.19 6.88
CA THR A 11 -2.44 9.82 6.94
C THR A 11 -3.87 9.94 6.44
N ARG A 12 -4.04 9.82 5.12
CA ARG A 12 -5.34 9.86 4.47
C ARG A 12 -6.09 8.62 4.91
N ALA A 13 -6.83 8.75 6.02
CA ALA A 13 -8.00 7.94 6.25
C ALA A 13 -8.86 8.09 4.99
N ILE A 14 -8.99 7.01 4.23
CA ILE A 14 -9.83 7.01 3.04
C ILE A 14 -11.25 7.33 3.52
N PRO A 15 -11.87 8.43 3.06
CA PRO A 15 -13.23 8.75 3.47
C PRO A 15 -14.14 7.58 3.10
N GLU A 16 -14.79 7.00 4.12
CA GLU A 16 -15.57 5.75 4.04
C GLU A 16 -16.68 5.81 2.98
N ASP A 17 -17.14 7.01 2.62
CA ASP A 17 -18.21 7.25 1.65
C ASP A 17 -17.78 7.08 0.18
N ILE A 18 -16.48 7.16 -0.13
CA ILE A 18 -15.94 6.99 -1.49
C ILE A 18 -15.33 5.58 -1.69
N ALA A 19 -15.35 4.75 -0.65
CA ALA A 19 -14.49 3.59 -0.54
C ALA A 19 -15.06 2.28 -1.10
N ARG A 20 -16.31 2.22 -1.58
CA ARG A 20 -16.90 0.93 -2.02
C ARG A 20 -17.24 0.80 -3.49
N THR A 21 -17.48 1.87 -4.22
CA THR A 21 -17.93 1.78 -5.62
C THR A 21 -16.79 1.81 -6.64
N ASP A 22 -15.66 2.45 -6.29
CA ASP A 22 -14.52 2.66 -7.20
C ASP A 22 -13.25 1.88 -6.82
N LEU A 23 -13.32 1.04 -5.79
CA LEU A 23 -12.20 0.17 -5.37
C LEU A 23 -12.39 -1.25 -5.90
N HIS A 24 -11.46 -1.71 -6.72
CA HIS A 24 -11.46 -3.05 -7.30
C HIS A 24 -10.39 -3.89 -6.62
N LYS A 25 -10.78 -4.98 -5.95
CA LYS A 25 -9.81 -5.90 -5.38
C LYS A 25 -9.02 -6.58 -6.49
N LEU A 26 -7.69 -6.58 -6.37
CA LEU A 26 -6.78 -7.28 -7.27
C LEU A 26 -6.04 -8.38 -6.52
N ASP A 27 -5.59 -9.41 -7.25
CA ASP A 27 -4.65 -10.38 -6.73
C ASP A 27 -3.21 -9.88 -6.90
N TYR A 28 -2.32 -10.19 -5.96
CA TYR A 28 -0.90 -9.88 -6.07
C TYR A 28 -0.26 -10.49 -7.34
N GLN A 29 -0.73 -11.65 -7.77
CA GLN A 29 -0.21 -12.34 -8.95
C GLN A 29 -0.51 -11.58 -10.24
N ASP A 30 -1.60 -10.80 -10.26
CA ASP A 30 -2.04 -10.04 -11.43
C ASP A 30 -1.35 -8.69 -11.56
N ILE A 31 -0.57 -8.28 -10.56
CA ILE A 31 0.10 -6.98 -10.55
C ILE A 31 1.63 -7.10 -10.61
N SER A 32 2.23 -6.08 -11.20
CA SER A 32 3.65 -5.80 -11.15
C SER A 32 3.83 -4.41 -10.53
N ILE A 33 4.86 -4.25 -9.71
CA ILE A 33 5.25 -2.95 -9.15
C ILE A 33 6.70 -2.67 -9.52
N SER A 34 7.02 -1.40 -9.69
CA SER A 34 8.40 -0.94 -9.95
C SER A 34 9.30 -1.22 -8.74
N ALA A 35 10.62 -1.26 -8.98
CA ALA A 35 11.61 -1.40 -7.91
C ALA A 35 11.52 -0.25 -6.88
N GLU A 36 11.18 0.95 -7.33
CA GLU A 36 10.97 2.12 -6.48
C GLU A 36 9.78 1.92 -5.53
N ALA A 37 8.61 1.55 -6.07
CA ALA A 37 7.44 1.22 -5.24
C ALA A 37 7.75 0.08 -4.25
N LEU A 38 8.47 -0.95 -4.68
CA LEU A 38 8.88 -2.04 -3.80
C LEU A 38 9.76 -1.55 -2.64
N SER A 39 10.66 -0.59 -2.87
CA SER A 39 11.48 0.02 -1.82
C SER A 39 10.61 0.76 -0.79
N ILE A 40 9.62 1.52 -1.26
CA ILE A 40 8.68 2.26 -0.40
C ILE A 40 7.84 1.28 0.44
N VAL A 41 7.30 0.21 -0.17
CA VAL A 41 6.53 -0.83 0.55
C VAL A 41 7.37 -1.47 1.65
N ARG A 42 8.64 -1.79 1.37
CA ARG A 42 9.57 -2.34 2.38
C ARG A 42 9.81 -1.37 3.53
N ALA A 43 10.01 -0.09 3.24
CA ALA A 43 10.21 0.94 4.26
C ALA A 43 8.95 1.13 5.12
N ALA A 44 7.77 1.16 4.51
CA ALA A 44 6.49 1.25 5.20
C ALA A 44 6.25 0.04 6.11
N GLY A 45 6.52 -1.18 5.60
CA GLY A 45 6.43 -2.39 6.41
C GLY A 45 7.39 -2.37 7.60
N ARG A 46 8.65 -1.94 7.40
CA ARG A 46 9.62 -1.76 8.49
C ARG A 46 9.10 -0.81 9.57
N ALA A 47 8.63 0.37 9.17
CA ALA A 47 8.08 1.35 10.09
C ALA A 47 6.86 0.83 10.86
N LEU A 48 5.99 0.05 10.20
CA LEU A 48 4.84 -0.59 10.84
C LEU A 48 5.27 -1.53 11.97
N ILE A 49 6.28 -2.36 11.71
CA ILE A 49 6.78 -3.33 12.70
C ILE A 49 7.49 -2.60 13.84
N GLU A 50 8.34 -1.62 13.54
CA GLU A 50 9.02 -0.83 14.57
C GLU A 50 8.02 -0.15 15.52
N ARG A 51 6.88 0.29 14.98
CA ARG A 51 5.83 0.97 15.75
C ARG A 51 4.90 0.01 16.51
N HIS A 52 4.67 -1.19 15.99
CA HIS A 52 3.64 -2.10 16.54
C HIS A 52 4.19 -3.38 17.18
N MET A 53 5.46 -3.73 16.96
CA MET A 53 6.10 -4.95 17.47
C MET A 53 7.39 -4.60 18.22
N HIS A 54 7.24 -3.97 19.38
CA HIS A 54 8.33 -3.75 20.33
C HIS A 54 8.86 -5.11 20.85
N GLY A 55 9.93 -5.64 20.23
CA GLY A 55 10.65 -6.82 20.71
C GLY A 55 10.93 -7.92 19.67
N GLU A 56 10.19 -7.97 18.56
CA GLU A 56 10.37 -8.99 17.50
C GLU A 56 11.06 -8.46 16.22
N SER A 57 11.49 -7.20 16.22
CA SER A 57 12.11 -6.52 15.07
C SER A 57 13.31 -7.27 14.48
N ALA A 58 14.05 -8.03 15.31
CA ALA A 58 15.23 -8.78 14.91
C ALA A 58 14.95 -9.98 13.97
N ARG A 59 13.71 -10.43 13.83
CA ARG A 59 13.35 -11.59 12.97
C ARG A 59 12.64 -11.22 11.68
N PHE A 60 12.47 -9.93 11.41
CA PHE A 60 11.61 -9.49 10.31
C PHE A 60 12.39 -9.27 9.01
N THR A 61 12.20 -10.17 8.06
CA THR A 61 12.83 -10.08 6.74
C THR A 61 12.04 -9.12 5.83
N PRO A 62 12.68 -8.49 4.83
CA PRO A 62 11.98 -7.68 3.82
C PRO A 62 10.82 -8.41 3.12
N ALA A 63 10.90 -9.73 3.00
CA ALA A 63 9.85 -10.56 2.44
C ALA A 63 8.57 -10.56 3.31
N ARG A 64 8.73 -10.60 4.63
CA ARG A 64 7.60 -10.56 5.57
C ARG A 64 6.96 -9.17 5.61
N ALA A 65 7.77 -8.12 5.42
CA ALA A 65 7.28 -6.74 5.35
C ALA A 65 6.38 -6.53 4.13
N LEU A 66 6.79 -7.10 3.00
CA LEU A 66 5.98 -7.11 1.79
C LEU A 66 4.69 -7.93 2.00
N ALA A 67 4.79 -9.13 2.58
CA ALA A 67 3.64 -10.03 2.77
C ALA A 67 2.46 -9.38 3.51
N MET A 68 2.71 -8.47 4.46
CA MET A 68 1.65 -7.75 5.16
C MET A 68 0.75 -6.95 4.19
N PHE A 69 1.30 -6.49 3.08
CA PHE A 69 0.62 -5.64 2.10
C PHE A 69 0.05 -6.39 0.89
N LEU A 70 0.33 -7.70 0.75
CA LEU A 70 -0.02 -8.46 -0.44
C LEU A 70 -1.43 -9.08 -0.39
N ASP A 71 -2.05 -9.16 0.78
CA ASP A 71 -3.37 -9.80 0.94
C ASP A 71 -4.53 -8.87 0.51
N ARG A 72 -4.33 -7.56 0.71
CA ARG A 72 -5.37 -6.53 0.52
C ARG A 72 -4.91 -5.47 -0.46
N ILE A 73 -5.06 -5.79 -1.74
CA ILE A 73 -4.68 -4.92 -2.86
C ILE A 73 -5.94 -4.39 -3.54
N TYR A 74 -6.04 -3.07 -3.68
CA TYR A 74 -7.20 -2.43 -4.31
C TYR A 74 -6.74 -1.44 -5.38
N PHE A 75 -7.31 -1.55 -6.58
CA PHE A 75 -7.19 -0.51 -7.59
C PHE A 75 -8.26 0.56 -7.38
N ASN A 76 -7.83 1.81 -7.23
CA ASN A 76 -8.71 2.96 -7.16
C ASN A 76 -8.97 3.50 -8.57
N GLN A 77 -10.16 3.27 -9.11
CA GLN A 77 -10.53 3.70 -10.47
C GLN A 77 -10.50 5.22 -10.65
N ARG A 78 -10.84 5.95 -9.59
CA ARG A 78 -10.92 7.42 -9.62
C ARG A 78 -9.54 8.06 -9.72
N THR A 79 -8.56 7.56 -8.98
CA THR A 79 -7.20 8.13 -8.96
C THR A 79 -6.22 7.40 -9.89
N GLY A 80 -6.54 6.18 -10.29
CA GLY A 80 -5.63 5.32 -11.04
C GLY A 80 -4.54 4.67 -10.17
N GLU A 81 -4.62 4.85 -8.85
CA GLU A 81 -3.62 4.37 -7.90
C GLU A 81 -3.91 2.93 -7.46
N LEU A 82 -2.85 2.23 -7.06
CA LEU A 82 -2.95 0.93 -6.43
C LEU A 82 -2.75 1.10 -4.93
N LEU A 83 -3.73 0.69 -4.14
CA LEU A 83 -3.70 0.73 -2.69
C LEU A 83 -3.25 -0.64 -2.17
N LEU A 84 -2.13 -0.66 -1.46
CA LEU A 84 -1.62 -1.82 -0.76
C LEU A 84 -1.93 -1.67 0.72
N CYS A 85 -2.86 -2.45 1.26
CA CYS A 85 -3.29 -2.33 2.65
C CYS A 85 -2.66 -3.41 3.53
N ALA A 86 -2.09 -3.01 4.66
CA ALA A 86 -1.48 -3.90 5.63
C ALA A 86 -2.57 -4.72 6.36
N ASP A 87 -2.41 -6.03 6.40
CA ASP A 87 -3.20 -6.91 7.25
C ASP A 87 -2.60 -6.94 8.66
N VAL A 88 -2.94 -5.92 9.47
CA VAL A 88 -2.54 -5.80 10.87
C VAL A 88 -3.72 -5.43 11.76
N PRO A 89 -3.69 -5.75 13.06
CA PRO A 89 -4.76 -5.42 14.02
C PRO A 89 -4.87 -3.90 14.35
N ALA A 90 -4.04 -3.06 13.74
CA ALA A 90 -4.04 -1.59 13.87
C ALA A 90 -5.00 -0.95 12.83
N PRO A 91 -5.35 0.36 12.91
CA PRO A 91 -6.15 1.01 11.87
C PRO A 91 -5.53 0.75 10.50
N GLY A 92 -6.37 0.35 9.53
CA GLY A 92 -5.93 -0.17 8.24
C GLY A 92 -4.98 0.79 7.52
N ILE A 93 -3.69 0.47 7.51
CA ILE A 93 -2.66 1.28 6.85
C ILE A 93 -2.61 0.86 5.39
N CYS A 94 -3.06 1.76 4.51
CA CYS A 94 -2.98 1.58 3.07
C CYS A 94 -1.91 2.50 2.48
N LEU A 95 -1.03 1.90 1.69
CA LEU A 95 0.02 2.60 0.95
C LEU A 95 -0.45 2.83 -0.49
N PRO A 96 -0.63 4.09 -0.93
CA PRO A 96 -0.93 4.38 -2.32
C PRO A 96 0.33 4.26 -3.19
N ILE A 97 0.23 3.48 -4.25
CA ILE A 97 1.23 3.33 -5.29
C ILE A 97 0.72 4.08 -6.54
N PRO A 98 1.40 5.16 -6.96
CA PRO A 98 0.98 5.94 -8.13
C PRO A 98 1.00 5.11 -9.41
N LYS A 99 0.12 5.44 -10.38
CA LYS A 99 -0.05 4.73 -11.66
C LYS A 99 1.26 4.49 -12.44
N GLY A 100 2.27 5.33 -12.27
CA GLY A 100 3.58 5.15 -12.92
C GLY A 100 4.44 4.02 -12.35
N HIS A 101 4.06 3.48 -11.19
CA HIS A 101 4.86 2.50 -10.45
C HIS A 101 4.21 1.13 -10.33
N TRP A 102 3.08 0.90 -10.98
CA TRP A 102 2.42 -0.41 -11.03
C TRP A 102 1.77 -0.66 -12.39
N GLY A 103 1.46 -1.93 -12.66
CA GLY A 103 0.70 -2.32 -13.84
C GLY A 103 0.22 -3.76 -13.75
N LEU A 104 -0.75 -4.13 -14.58
CA LEU A 104 -1.21 -5.50 -14.68
C LEU A 104 -0.15 -6.36 -15.37
N ARG A 105 0.14 -7.54 -14.82
CA ARG A 105 0.90 -8.56 -15.56
C ARG A 105 0.03 -8.98 -16.73
N ARG A 106 0.49 -8.73 -17.94
CA ARG A 106 -0.13 -9.38 -19.09
C ARG A 106 0.18 -10.86 -18.94
N MET A 107 -0.84 -11.67 -18.63
CA MET A 107 -0.79 -13.08 -18.97
C MET A 107 -0.66 -13.10 -20.49
N SER A 108 0.53 -13.44 -20.99
CA SER A 108 0.70 -13.79 -22.39
C SER A 108 -0.31 -14.90 -22.66
N ARG A 109 -1.40 -14.60 -23.38
CA ARG A 109 -2.12 -15.65 -24.10
C ARG A 109 -1.14 -16.10 -25.17
N GLU A 110 -0.46 -17.20 -24.91
CA GLU A 110 0.14 -18.00 -25.95
C GLU A 110 -0.97 -18.28 -26.97
N GLN A 111 -0.81 -17.73 -28.18
CA GLN A 111 -1.63 -18.06 -29.35
C GLN A 111 -1.03 -19.27 -30.04
#